data_AF-A0A2D4IYJ1-F1
#
_entry.id   AF-A0A2D4IYJ1-F1
#
_cell.length_a   1.000
_cell.length_b   1.000
_cell.length_c   1.000
_cell.angle_alpha   90.00
_cell.angle_beta   90.00
_cell.angle_gamma   90.00
#
_symmetry.space_group_name_H-M   'P 1'
#
loop_
_entity.id
_entity.type
_entity.pdbx_description
1 polymer ?
#
loop_
_entity_poly.entity_id
_entity_poly.type
_entity_poly.pdbx_seq_one_letter_code
_entity_poly.pdbx_strand_id
1 'polypeptide(L)'
;MERLQQENAMLQQQLADMANLITQLQTQIAAFQVVPAPLPAPRHPRIMALPDKFNGDIKKFPAFLGQCRLFISLRPEDFPHDRDKVGFIISLLSGAAAQWATPLMTTDSPLLQDFRGFCEQFETMFSDPIKASTDIRLLQSLKQGQQPLRN
;
A
#
# COMPACT_ATOMS: atom_id res chain seq x y z
N MET A 1 -64.00 44.05 -13.16
CA MET A 1 -63.11 43.72 -12.02
C MET A 1 -62.89 42.20 -11.94
N GLU A 2 -63.95 41.39 -12.08
CA GLU A 2 -63.87 39.91 -12.05
C GLU A 2 -62.96 39.28 -13.12
N ARG A 3 -62.93 39.79 -14.36
CA ARG A 3 -62.01 39.26 -15.39
C ARG A 3 -60.54 39.42 -15.01
N LEU A 4 -60.18 40.56 -14.43
CA LEU A 4 -58.80 40.84 -14.00
C LEU A 4 -58.40 39.96 -12.79
N GLN A 5 -59.38 39.61 -11.94
CA GLN A 5 -59.18 38.65 -10.86
C GLN A 5 -59.03 37.22 -11.40
N GLN A 6 -59.80 36.84 -12.43
CA GLN A 6 -59.62 35.55 -13.12
C GLN A 6 -58.27 35.44 -13.81
N GLU A 7 -57.82 36.47 -14.52
CA GLU A 7 -56.50 36.49 -15.15
C GLU A 7 -55.38 36.40 -14.11
N ASN A 8 -55.48 37.12 -12.98
CA ASN A 8 -54.52 36.99 -11.89
C ASN A 8 -54.51 35.59 -11.28
N ALA A 9 -55.67 34.97 -11.08
CA ALA A 9 -55.76 33.61 -10.57
C ALA A 9 -55.13 32.60 -11.54
N MET A 10 -55.34 32.77 -12.84
CA MET A 10 -54.76 31.92 -13.88
C MET A 10 -53.23 32.09 -13.95
N LEU A 11 -52.74 33.33 -13.88
CA LEU A 11 -51.30 33.64 -13.81
C LEU A 11 -50.67 33.02 -12.56
N GLN A 12 -51.33 33.10 -11.40
CA GLN A 12 -50.87 32.45 -10.17
C GLN A 12 -50.85 30.93 -10.28
N GLN A 13 -51.86 30.35 -10.93
CA GLN A 13 -51.93 28.90 -11.20
C GLN A 13 -50.76 28.46 -12.08
N GLN A 14 -50.44 29.22 -13.14
CA GLN A 14 -49.31 28.91 -14.03
C GLN A 14 -47.96 29.03 -13.31
N LEU A 15 -47.80 30.01 -12.42
CA LEU A 15 -46.57 30.13 -11.61
C LEU A 15 -46.39 28.95 -10.65
N ALA A 16 -47.48 28.49 -10.03
CA ALA A 16 -47.44 27.33 -9.14
C ALA A 16 -47.09 26.03 -9.88
N ASP A 17 -47.65 25.85 -11.09
CA ASP A 17 -47.36 24.70 -11.94
C ASP A 17 -45.88 24.69 -12.38
N MET A 18 -45.37 25.84 -12.81
CA MET A 18 -43.97 25.99 -13.20
C MET A 18 -43.02 25.75 -12.01
N ALA A 19 -43.36 26.23 -10.81
CA ALA A 19 -42.56 25.99 -9.61
C ALA A 19 -42.47 24.50 -9.26
N ASN A 20 -43.57 23.77 -9.37
CA ASN A 20 -43.59 22.32 -9.15
C ASN A 20 -42.73 21.57 -10.16
N LEU A 21 -42.74 21.99 -11.44
CA LEU A 21 -41.89 21.40 -12.46
C LEU A 21 -40.39 21.62 -12.15
N ILE A 22 -40.02 22.83 -11.72
CA ILE A 22 -38.65 23.14 -11.32
C ILE A 22 -38.22 22.27 -10.14
N THR A 23 -39.06 22.12 -9.11
CA THR A 23 -38.75 21.28 -7.95
C THR A 23 -38.59 19.81 -8.33
N GLN A 24 -39.46 19.28 -9.20
CA GLN A 24 -39.35 17.92 -9.74
C GLN A 24 -38.01 17.71 -10.47
N LEU A 25 -37.63 18.63 -11.36
CA LEU A 25 -36.36 18.54 -12.08
C LEU A 25 -35.15 18.63 -11.14
N GLN A 26 -35.18 19.52 -10.14
CA GLN A 26 -34.12 19.59 -9.13
C GLN A 26 -33.98 18.29 -8.34
N THR A 27 -35.10 17.64 -8.00
CA THR A 27 -35.08 16.37 -7.26
C THR A 27 -34.47 15.25 -8.10
N GLN A 28 -34.80 15.20 -9.41
CA GLN A 28 -34.20 14.26 -10.36
C GLN A 28 -32.69 14.49 -10.53
N ILE A 29 -32.24 15.75 -10.59
CA ILE A 29 -30.81 16.09 -10.67
C ILE A 29 -30.09 15.68 -9.39
N ALA A 30 -30.69 15.92 -8.21
CA ALA A 30 -30.11 15.53 -6.93
C ALA A 30 -29.97 14.00 -6.78
N ALA A 31 -30.92 13.22 -7.32
CA ALA A 31 -30.83 11.76 -7.36
C ALA A 31 -29.68 11.24 -8.25
N PHE A 32 -29.31 11.99 -9.29
CA PHE A 32 -28.14 11.69 -10.13
C PHE A 32 -26.83 12.19 -9.53
N GLN A 33 -26.87 13.18 -8.62
CA GLN A 33 -25.71 13.66 -7.88
C GLN A 33 -25.48 12.82 -6.62
N VAL A 34 -25.36 11.50 -6.79
CA VAL A 34 -24.66 10.69 -5.80
C VAL A 34 -23.19 11.07 -5.93
N VAL A 35 -22.74 12.07 -5.17
CA VAL A 35 -21.32 12.38 -5.07
C VAL A 35 -20.65 11.08 -4.63
N PRO A 36 -19.83 10.44 -5.48
CA PRO A 36 -19.08 9.28 -5.03
C PRO A 36 -18.26 9.77 -3.85
N ALA A 37 -18.25 9.00 -2.75
CA ALA A 37 -17.36 9.26 -1.63
C ALA A 37 -15.97 9.63 -2.20
N PRO A 38 -15.31 10.68 -1.68
CA PRO A 38 -14.06 11.16 -2.25
C PRO A 38 -13.14 9.95 -2.42
N LEU A 39 -12.85 9.62 -3.68
CA LEU A 39 -11.87 8.61 -4.02
C LEU A 39 -10.63 8.94 -3.19
N PRO A 40 -10.05 7.97 -2.44
CA PRO A 40 -8.82 8.24 -1.72
C PRO A 40 -7.85 8.85 -2.71
N ALA A 41 -7.34 10.04 -2.37
CA ALA A 41 -6.43 10.79 -3.24
C ALA A 41 -5.40 9.81 -3.82
N PRO A 42 -5.10 9.86 -5.13
CA PRO A 42 -4.07 9.01 -5.70
C PRO A 42 -2.83 9.24 -4.87
N ARG A 43 -2.47 8.25 -4.05
CA ARG A 43 -1.25 8.30 -3.24
C ARG A 43 -0.17 8.52 -4.27
N HIS A 44 0.43 9.72 -4.29
CA HIS A 44 1.50 10.03 -5.21
C HIS A 44 2.41 8.81 -5.25
N PRO A 45 2.73 8.27 -6.44
CA PRO A 45 3.64 7.14 -6.51
C PRO A 45 4.85 7.58 -5.72
N ARG A 46 5.09 6.97 -4.56
CA ARG A 46 6.31 7.23 -3.80
C ARG A 46 7.38 6.78 -4.78
N ILE A 47 8.00 7.74 -5.45
CA ILE A 47 9.13 7.53 -6.36
C ILE A 47 10.27 7.12 -5.44
N MET A 48 10.19 5.88 -4.96
CA MET A 48 11.28 5.21 -4.34
C MET A 48 12.07 4.61 -5.48
N ALA A 49 13.35 4.97 -5.52
CA ALA A 49 14.31 4.25 -6.32
C ALA A 49 14.19 2.76 -5.98
N LEU A 50 14.08 1.94 -7.03
CA LEU A 50 14.17 0.49 -6.90
C LEU A 50 15.50 0.16 -6.18
N PRO A 51 15.52 -0.77 -5.22
CA PRO A 51 16.78 -1.16 -4.58
C PRO A 51 17.79 -1.62 -5.64
N ASP A 52 19.07 -1.31 -5.41
CA ASP A 52 20.14 -1.75 -6.31
C ASP A 52 20.22 -3.27 -6.38
N LYS A 53 20.69 -3.79 -7.53
CA LYS A 53 20.90 -5.22 -7.70
C LYS A 53 21.94 -5.73 -6.71
N PHE A 54 21.64 -6.83 -6.04
CA PHE A 54 22.51 -7.49 -5.08
C PHE A 54 23.30 -8.63 -5.74
N ASN A 55 24.62 -8.57 -5.70
CA ASN A 55 25.50 -9.55 -6.33
C ASN A 55 25.99 -10.66 -5.39
N GLY A 56 25.68 -10.57 -4.10
CA GLY A 56 26.22 -11.45 -3.05
C GLY A 56 27.21 -10.78 -2.09
N ASP A 57 27.46 -9.46 -2.19
CA ASP A 57 28.36 -8.74 -1.29
C ASP A 57 27.79 -8.61 0.15
N ILE A 58 28.29 -9.43 1.07
CA ILE A 58 27.89 -9.50 2.49
C ILE A 58 27.84 -8.11 3.14
N LYS A 59 28.74 -7.18 2.78
CA LYS A 59 28.77 -5.84 3.38
C LYS A 59 27.54 -5.00 3.01
N LYS A 60 26.97 -5.26 1.83
CA LYS A 60 25.78 -4.55 1.31
C LYS A 60 24.48 -5.26 1.68
N PHE A 61 24.56 -6.51 2.14
CA PHE A 61 23.39 -7.33 2.43
C PHE A 61 22.41 -6.67 3.42
N PRO A 62 22.82 -6.11 4.57
CA PRO A 62 21.89 -5.49 5.51
C PRO A 62 21.14 -4.30 4.90
N ALA A 63 21.84 -3.47 4.11
CA ALA A 63 21.24 -2.33 3.43
C ALA A 63 20.25 -2.77 2.34
N PHE A 64 20.63 -3.76 1.54
CA PHE A 64 19.79 -4.33 0.50
C PHE A 64 18.49 -4.93 1.06
N LEU A 65 18.59 -5.79 2.08
CA LEU A 65 17.41 -6.43 2.66
C LEU A 65 16.49 -5.40 3.35
N GLY A 66 17.08 -4.42 4.03
CA GLY A 66 16.34 -3.29 4.62
C GLY A 66 15.56 -2.49 3.56
N GLN A 67 16.20 -2.16 2.44
CA GLN A 67 15.54 -1.48 1.31
C GLN A 67 14.42 -2.33 0.71
N CYS A 68 14.63 -3.64 0.52
CA CYS A 68 13.59 -4.53 0.02
C CYS A 68 12.37 -4.60 0.94
N ARG A 69 12.59 -4.79 2.26
CA ARG A 69 11.51 -4.82 3.26
C ARG A 69 10.75 -3.50 3.30
N LEU A 70 11.46 -2.38 3.22
CA LEU A 70 10.84 -1.06 3.19
C LEU A 70 10.00 -0.87 1.93
N PHE A 71 10.51 -1.26 0.76
CA PHE A 71 9.78 -1.16 -0.51
C PHE A 71 8.48 -1.96 -0.50
N ILE A 72 8.53 -3.20 -0.02
CA ILE A 72 7.35 -4.08 0.12
C ILE A 72 6.35 -3.49 1.12
N SER A 73 6.82 -3.03 2.28
CA SER A 73 5.97 -2.44 3.33
C SER A 73 5.23 -1.18 2.86
N LEU A 74 5.85 -0.41 1.95
CA LEU A 74 5.27 0.80 1.40
C LEU A 74 4.30 0.55 0.25
N ARG A 75 4.28 -0.65 -0.33
CA ARG A 75 3.39 -1.05 -1.43
C ARG A 75 2.74 -2.42 -1.16
N PRO A 76 1.95 -2.55 -0.08
CA PRO A 76 1.29 -3.81 0.24
C PRO A 76 0.32 -4.27 -0.84
N GLU A 77 -0.20 -3.33 -1.64
CA GLU A 77 -1.08 -3.59 -2.79
C GLU A 77 -0.38 -4.27 -3.97
N ASP A 78 0.92 -4.04 -4.17
CA ASP A 78 1.72 -4.67 -5.23
C ASP A 78 2.18 -6.09 -4.83
N PHE A 79 2.15 -6.41 -3.53
CA PHE A 79 2.68 -7.67 -2.99
C PHE A 79 1.66 -8.40 -2.09
N PRO A 80 0.51 -8.84 -2.64
CA PRO A 80 -0.55 -9.48 -1.86
C PRO A 80 -0.15 -10.85 -1.31
N HIS A 81 0.74 -11.59 -2.00
CA HIS A 81 1.20 -12.90 -1.56
C HIS A 81 2.69 -12.90 -1.23
N ASP A 82 3.10 -13.84 -0.39
CA ASP A 82 4.51 -14.03 -0.05
C ASP A 82 5.36 -14.39 -1.28
N ARG A 83 4.78 -15.10 -2.25
CA ARG A 83 5.42 -15.37 -3.55
C ARG A 83 5.81 -14.10 -4.31
N ASP A 84 4.98 -13.07 -4.27
CA ASP A 84 5.23 -11.80 -4.95
C ASP A 84 6.40 -11.07 -4.29
N LYS A 85 6.46 -11.10 -2.95
CA LYS A 85 7.55 -10.52 -2.16
C LYS A 85 8.89 -11.23 -2.41
N VAL A 86 8.88 -12.56 -2.41
CA VAL A 86 10.07 -13.37 -2.68
C VAL A 86 10.54 -13.16 -4.13
N GLY A 87 9.60 -13.19 -5.09
CA GLY A 87 9.89 -12.93 -6.50
C GLY A 87 10.52 -11.55 -6.72
N PHE A 88 10.06 -10.52 -6.01
CA PHE A 88 10.66 -9.19 -6.04
C PHE A 88 12.13 -9.22 -5.59
N ILE A 89 12.43 -9.82 -4.43
CA ILE A 89 13.82 -9.90 -3.95
C ILE A 89 14.69 -10.66 -4.96
N ILE A 90 14.20 -11.80 -5.46
CA ILE A 90 14.91 -12.61 -6.45
C ILE A 90 15.21 -11.82 -7.74
N SER A 91 14.28 -10.98 -8.21
CA SER A 91 14.47 -10.14 -9.40
C SER A 91 15.61 -9.11 -9.28
N LEU A 92 15.95 -8.76 -8.04
CA LEU A 92 17.05 -7.85 -7.71
C LEU A 92 18.36 -8.59 -7.47
N LEU A 93 18.38 -9.93 -7.46
CA LEU A 93 19.61 -10.69 -7.33
C LEU A 93 20.39 -10.72 -8.65
N SER A 94 21.71 -10.80 -8.52
CA SER A 94 22.68 -10.90 -9.61
C SER A 94 23.88 -11.72 -9.13
N GLY A 95 24.76 -12.11 -10.06
CA GLY A 95 26.00 -12.82 -9.71
C GLY A 95 25.79 -14.05 -8.82
N ALA A 96 26.55 -14.14 -7.73
CA ALA A 96 26.51 -15.27 -6.80
C ALA A 96 25.16 -15.41 -6.08
N ALA A 97 24.48 -14.29 -5.79
CA ALA A 97 23.17 -14.32 -5.16
C ALA A 97 22.08 -14.92 -6.08
N ALA A 98 22.14 -14.61 -7.38
CA ALA A 98 21.23 -15.21 -8.35
C ALA A 98 21.49 -16.73 -8.53
N GLN A 99 22.76 -17.16 -8.49
CA GLN A 99 23.12 -18.57 -8.52
C GLN A 99 22.55 -19.35 -7.33
N TRP A 100 22.56 -18.74 -6.14
CA TRP A 100 21.93 -19.33 -4.94
C TRP A 100 20.40 -19.46 -5.08
N ALA A 101 19.73 -18.46 -5.68
CA ALA A 101 18.28 -18.49 -5.85
C ALA A 101 17.80 -19.40 -7.00
N THR A 102 18.66 -19.67 -7.99
CA THR A 102 18.35 -20.49 -9.17
C THR A 102 17.74 -21.86 -8.82
N PRO A 103 18.35 -22.71 -7.96
CA PRO A 103 17.78 -24.01 -7.61
C PRO A 103 16.42 -23.91 -6.88
N LEU A 104 16.18 -22.83 -6.11
CA LEU A 104 14.90 -22.60 -5.46
C LEU A 104 13.79 -22.38 -6.50
N MET A 105 14.09 -21.66 -7.57
CA MET A 105 13.18 -21.42 -8.69
C MET A 105 12.95 -22.66 -9.53
N THR A 106 14.02 -23.39 -9.88
CA THR A 106 13.93 -24.58 -10.74
C THR A 106 13.14 -25.72 -10.09
N THR A 107 13.20 -25.82 -8.77
CA THR A 107 12.48 -26.86 -8.01
C THR A 107 11.09 -26.41 -7.50
N ASP A 108 10.67 -25.17 -7.81
CA ASP A 108 9.49 -24.50 -7.25
C ASP A 108 9.40 -24.73 -5.72
N SER A 109 10.51 -24.46 -5.04
CA SER A 109 10.67 -24.72 -3.61
C SER A 109 9.53 -24.07 -2.81
N PRO A 110 9.00 -24.74 -1.76
CA PRO A 110 7.99 -24.13 -0.89
C PRO A 110 8.49 -22.84 -0.23
N LEU A 111 9.81 -22.64 -0.15
CA LEU A 111 10.44 -21.41 0.31
C LEU A 111 10.06 -20.18 -0.53
N LEU A 112 9.68 -20.37 -1.80
CA LEU A 112 9.19 -19.28 -2.65
C LEU A 112 7.82 -18.76 -2.20
N GLN A 113 7.06 -19.54 -1.42
CA GLN A 113 5.74 -19.17 -0.90
C GLN A 113 5.78 -18.73 0.57
N ASP A 114 6.95 -18.77 1.20
CA ASP A 114 7.17 -18.36 2.58
C ASP A 114 8.20 -17.23 2.64
N PHE A 115 7.70 -15.99 2.73
CA PHE A 115 8.57 -14.82 2.74
C PHE A 115 9.49 -14.78 3.96
N ARG A 116 9.00 -15.27 5.11
CA ARG A 116 9.79 -15.28 6.35
C ARG A 116 10.89 -16.30 6.26
N GLY A 117 10.56 -17.54 5.92
CA GLY A 117 11.54 -18.62 5.75
C GLY A 117 12.59 -18.26 4.68
N PHE A 118 12.18 -17.65 3.58
CA PHE A 118 13.10 -17.14 2.57
C PHE A 118 14.08 -16.13 3.16
N CYS A 119 13.60 -15.13 3.91
CA CYS A 119 14.47 -14.13 4.53
C CYS A 119 15.46 -14.76 5.52
N GLU A 120 15.03 -15.74 6.33
CA GLU A 120 15.89 -16.43 7.30
C GLU A 120 17.02 -17.22 6.61
N GLN A 121 16.71 -17.97 5.55
CA GLN A 121 17.74 -18.65 4.77
C GLN A 121 18.66 -17.66 4.04
N PHE A 122 18.10 -16.58 3.51
CA PHE A 122 18.85 -15.56 2.81
C PHE A 122 19.81 -14.81 3.76
N GLU A 123 19.36 -14.49 4.97
CA GLU A 123 20.20 -13.97 6.06
C GLU A 123 21.27 -14.98 6.48
N THR A 124 20.94 -16.27 6.57
CA THR A 124 21.93 -17.31 6.92
C THR A 124 23.05 -17.42 5.88
N MET A 125 22.72 -17.23 4.60
CA MET A 125 23.68 -17.35 3.50
C MET A 125 24.56 -16.10 3.32
N PHE A 126 24.00 -14.90 3.54
CA PHE A 126 24.63 -13.63 3.18
C PHE A 126 24.82 -12.63 4.34
N SER A 127 24.42 -12.97 5.57
CA SER A 127 24.71 -12.17 6.77
C SER A 127 25.98 -12.66 7.47
N ASP A 128 26.73 -11.74 8.06
CA ASP A 128 27.86 -12.08 8.93
C ASP A 128 27.33 -12.75 10.21
N PRO A 129 27.80 -13.97 10.57
CA PRO A 129 27.32 -14.70 11.76
C PRO A 129 27.54 -13.96 13.09
N ILE A 130 28.40 -12.92 13.11
CA ILE A 130 28.74 -12.15 14.31
C ILE A 130 27.78 -10.97 14.55
N LYS A 131 27.15 -10.40 13.51
CA LYS A 131 26.35 -9.16 13.64
C LYS A 131 24.89 -9.40 14.04
N ALA A 132 24.30 -10.53 13.65
CA ALA A 132 22.92 -10.87 14.01
C ALA A 132 22.69 -10.87 15.54
N SER A 133 23.72 -11.21 16.31
CA SER A 133 23.67 -11.23 17.78
C SER A 133 23.75 -9.84 18.42
N THR A 134 24.37 -8.85 17.74
CA THR A 134 24.57 -7.51 18.30
C THR A 134 23.30 -6.66 18.19
N ASP A 135 22.57 -6.75 17.08
CA ASP A 135 21.35 -5.96 16.87
C ASP A 135 20.20 -6.40 17.78
N ILE A 136 20.05 -7.70 18.06
CA ILE A 136 19.07 -8.19 19.04
C ILE A 136 19.39 -7.68 20.44
N ARG A 137 20.67 -7.68 20.84
CA ARG A 137 21.09 -7.17 22.16
C ARG A 137 20.89 -5.67 22.29
N LEU A 138 21.11 -4.90 21.23
CA LEU A 138 20.87 -3.46 21.22
C LEU A 138 19.38 -3.12 21.27
N LEU A 139 18.54 -3.88 20.55
CA LEU A 139 17.08 -3.72 20.60
C LEU A 139 16.49 -4.13 21.95
N GLN A 140 17.04 -5.16 22.59
CA GLN A 140 16.65 -5.58 23.94
C GLN A 140 17.09 -4.57 25.01
N SER A 141 18.28 -3.98 24.90
CA SER A 141 18.74 -2.95 25.85
C SER A 141 17.94 -1.65 25.71
N LEU A 142 17.52 -1.28 24.49
CA LEU A 142 16.65 -0.12 24.25
C LEU A 142 15.23 -0.33 24.79
N LYS A 143 14.68 -1.54 24.69
CA LYS A 143 13.36 -1.86 25.31
C LYS A 143 13.41 -1.89 26.85
N GLN A 144 14.55 -2.23 27.45
CA GLN A 144 14.68 -2.34 28.90
C GLN A 144 14.97 -0.99 29.59
N GLY A 145 15.43 0.03 28.84
CA GLY A 145 15.67 1.39 29.36
C GLY A 145 14.42 2.28 29.55
N GLN A 146 13.23 1.82 29.14
CA GLN A 146 11.96 2.57 29.26
C GLN A 146 10.98 2.00 30.28
N GLN A 147 11.40 1.13 31.21
CA GLN A 147 10.58 0.81 32.38
C GLN A 147 10.95 1.73 33.55
N PRO A 148 10.26 2.85 33.77
CA PRO A 148 10.33 3.52 35.06
C PRO A 148 9.75 2.58 36.11
N LEU A 149 10.53 2.33 37.16
CA LEU A 149 10.06 1.69 38.38
C LEU A 149 9.04 2.64 39.05
N ARG A 150 7.78 2.40 38.70
CA ARG A 150 6.54 2.48 39.51
C ARG A 150 6.70 3.07 40.92
N ASN A 151 5.94 4.16 41.16
CA ASN A 151 5.60 4.74 42.47
C ASN A 151 5.11 3.70 43.49
#